data_AF-A0A0N8GSU7-F1
#
_entry.id   AF-A0A0N8GSU7-F1
#
_cell.length_a   1.000
_cell.length_b   1.000
_cell.length_c   1.000
_cell.angle_alpha   90.00
_cell.angle_beta   90.00
_cell.angle_gamma   90.00
#
_symmetry.space_group_name_H-M   'P 1'
#
loop_
_entity.id
_entity.type
_entity.pdbx_description
1 polymer ?
#
loop_
_entity_poly.entity_id
_entity_poly.type
_entity_poly.pdbx_seq_one_letter_code
_entity_poly.pdbx_strand_id
1 'polypeptide(L)'
;MQTLIWWMYWPSCWVGIIASAWYLPNRWRYGASWSILGAGAAFSLCLAADLAAWQRLITSTVGLILLLKATVLLQLPRQELRRYSRLGLGLFMTIWPGMNPAPFRQRRQLQRELGPTIIQGWVGVMAGSCGLVLSAYLSPWLGQELASWVFILSILGLGHFGLAHWLNASLWYWGWSVAALFRQPLRSRSLRDFWSVRWNTAFVEMNKHLFLRPLARFGATSMLLSMFLLSGIFHEFGLSYPAQAGWGQPLAYFGLHAGLMLLERRFNLAQRWPAWCLRIWTWLAILGPLPWLFHNQFRQALIVPALNWGQQLLHSQTLDWYLGWGLSLAAVAHGVILIASFQVPKRLNWHSDLAQLTPFNRKIMWTYGGFIVLCIVMFGCLLAWLKTDILQGQAAALGLVAFNGLFWTARIVVDFSYFKHSDWPAGLLFIIGHCCLSSTFLAIVIVDWAVIAWHVLG
;
A
#
# COMPACT_ATOMS: atom_id res chain seq x y z
N MET A 1 6.39 13.62 -29.18
CA MET A 1 5.61 14.86 -28.97
C MET A 1 4.38 14.64 -28.09
N GLN A 2 3.47 13.70 -28.40
CA GLN A 2 2.26 13.45 -27.59
C GLN A 2 2.52 13.14 -26.11
N THR A 3 3.52 12.30 -25.78
CA THR A 3 3.89 12.03 -24.38
C THR A 3 4.35 13.29 -23.63
N LEU A 4 5.05 14.22 -24.30
CA LEU A 4 5.47 15.49 -23.69
C LEU A 4 4.26 16.38 -23.40
N ILE A 5 3.34 16.49 -24.37
CA ILE A 5 2.07 17.22 -24.20
C ILE A 5 1.28 16.63 -23.02
N TRP A 6 1.23 15.29 -22.92
CA TRP A 6 0.56 14.59 -21.83
C TRP A 6 1.17 14.92 -20.45
N TRP A 7 2.51 14.99 -20.34
CA TRP A 7 3.18 15.38 -19.10
C TRP A 7 2.91 16.84 -18.70
N MET A 8 2.76 17.75 -19.67
CA MET A 8 2.43 19.15 -19.41
C MET A 8 0.94 19.35 -19.10
N TYR A 9 0.08 18.51 -19.68
CA TYR A 9 -1.37 18.59 -19.54
C TYR A 9 -1.82 18.41 -18.09
N TRP A 10 -1.36 17.38 -17.39
CA TRP A 10 -1.84 17.07 -16.02
C TRP A 10 -1.54 18.15 -14.97
N PRO A 11 -0.31 18.69 -14.86
CA PRO A 11 -0.02 19.82 -13.98
C PRO A 11 -0.87 21.05 -14.33
N SER A 12 -1.06 21.31 -15.63
CA SER A 12 -1.89 22.43 -16.10
C SER A 12 -3.36 22.26 -15.71
N CYS A 13 -3.92 21.06 -15.86
CA CYS A 13 -5.26 20.72 -15.38
C CYS A 13 -5.38 20.91 -13.88
N TRP A 14 -4.40 20.44 -13.11
CA TRP A 14 -4.40 20.57 -11.66
C TRP A 14 -4.43 22.05 -11.22
N VAL A 15 -3.58 22.89 -11.82
CA VAL A 15 -3.56 24.34 -11.58
C VAL A 15 -4.89 24.99 -11.99
N GLY A 16 -5.40 24.64 -13.18
CA GLY A 16 -6.68 25.16 -13.69
C GLY A 16 -7.88 24.79 -12.81
N ILE A 17 -7.91 23.56 -12.28
CA ILE A 17 -8.93 23.09 -11.35
C ILE A 17 -8.88 23.89 -10.05
N ILE A 18 -7.69 24.10 -9.48
CA ILE A 18 -7.55 24.89 -8.27
C ILE A 18 -7.97 26.35 -8.53
N ALA A 19 -7.48 26.96 -9.60
CA ALA A 19 -7.86 28.33 -9.97
C ALA A 19 -9.38 28.45 -10.12
N SER A 20 -10.03 27.53 -10.85
CA SER A 20 -11.49 27.54 -11.02
C SER A 20 -12.22 27.40 -9.68
N ALA A 21 -11.76 26.53 -8.78
CA ALA A 21 -12.35 26.39 -7.45
C ALA A 21 -12.28 27.69 -6.62
N TRP A 22 -11.21 28.49 -6.75
CA TRP A 22 -11.03 29.72 -5.98
C TRP A 22 -11.66 30.97 -6.60
N TYR A 23 -11.73 31.05 -7.93
CA TYR A 23 -12.12 32.27 -8.64
C TYR A 23 -13.51 32.22 -9.27
N LEU A 24 -14.03 31.02 -9.60
CA LEU A 24 -15.29 30.91 -10.30
C LEU A 24 -16.49 31.36 -9.42
N PRO A 25 -17.35 32.29 -9.89
CA PRO A 25 -18.51 32.76 -9.15
C PRO A 25 -19.53 31.65 -8.89
N ASN A 26 -20.19 31.67 -7.72
CA ASN A 26 -21.11 30.62 -7.26
C ASN A 26 -22.17 30.23 -8.30
N ARG A 27 -22.71 31.19 -9.06
CA ARG A 27 -23.73 30.95 -10.11
C ARG A 27 -23.29 29.99 -11.22
N TRP A 28 -21.99 29.95 -11.53
CA TRP A 28 -21.45 29.15 -12.63
C TRP A 28 -20.84 27.82 -12.17
N ARG A 29 -20.59 27.65 -10.87
CA ARG A 29 -19.81 26.52 -10.36
C ARG A 29 -20.48 25.17 -10.62
N TYR A 30 -21.80 25.08 -10.44
CA TYR A 30 -22.52 23.83 -10.66
C TYR A 30 -22.44 23.36 -12.12
N GLY A 31 -22.75 24.24 -13.08
CA GLY A 31 -22.64 23.93 -14.51
C GLY A 31 -21.20 23.60 -14.91
N ALA A 32 -20.24 24.45 -14.51
CA ALA A 32 -18.83 24.23 -14.81
C ALA A 32 -18.28 22.91 -14.23
N SER A 33 -18.77 22.48 -13.06
CA SER A 33 -18.34 21.22 -12.44
C SER A 33 -18.61 20.00 -13.33
N TRP A 34 -19.81 19.91 -13.89
CA TRP A 34 -20.20 18.82 -14.78
C TRP A 34 -19.58 18.95 -16.17
N SER A 35 -19.39 20.18 -16.67
CA SER A 35 -18.66 20.42 -17.92
C SER A 35 -17.20 20.00 -17.81
N ILE A 36 -16.51 20.31 -16.70
CA ILE A 36 -15.13 19.89 -16.45
C ILE A 36 -15.04 18.37 -16.36
N LEU A 37 -15.98 17.72 -15.67
CA LEU A 37 -16.01 16.26 -15.61
C LEU A 37 -16.23 15.64 -16.99
N GLY A 38 -17.28 16.06 -17.71
CA GLY A 38 -17.64 15.48 -19.00
C GLY A 38 -16.63 15.78 -20.10
N ALA A 39 -16.45 17.07 -20.42
CA ALA A 39 -15.56 17.49 -21.50
C ALA A 39 -14.09 17.23 -21.14
N GLY A 40 -13.69 17.43 -19.88
CA GLY A 40 -12.33 17.14 -19.43
C GLY A 40 -12.03 15.64 -19.46
N ALA A 41 -12.97 14.77 -19.07
CA ALA A 41 -12.75 13.33 -19.18
C ALA A 41 -12.67 12.90 -20.65
N ALA A 42 -13.61 13.34 -21.49
CA ALA A 42 -13.60 13.02 -22.93
C ALA A 42 -12.28 13.46 -23.58
N PHE A 43 -11.87 14.72 -23.36
CA PHE A 43 -10.60 15.23 -23.89
C PHE A 43 -9.40 14.45 -23.36
N SER A 44 -9.35 14.16 -22.06
CA SER A 44 -8.23 13.41 -21.46
C SER A 44 -8.11 12.00 -22.03
N LEU A 45 -9.25 11.31 -22.21
CA LEU A 45 -9.29 9.96 -22.79
C LEU A 45 -8.97 9.97 -24.29
N CYS A 46 -9.36 11.00 -25.03
CA CYS A 46 -8.93 11.15 -26.42
C CYS A 46 -7.43 11.46 -26.52
N LEU A 47 -6.91 12.36 -25.69
CA LEU A 47 -5.49 12.74 -25.66
C LEU A 47 -4.59 11.54 -25.37
N ALA A 48 -5.06 10.61 -24.53
CA ALA A 48 -4.31 9.42 -24.16
C ALA A 48 -4.59 8.19 -25.04
N ALA A 49 -5.51 8.27 -26.02
CA ALA A 49 -5.96 7.10 -26.79
C ALA A 49 -4.79 6.36 -27.46
N ASP A 50 -3.86 7.08 -28.06
CA ASP A 50 -2.72 6.53 -28.80
C ASP A 50 -1.45 6.36 -27.93
N LEU A 51 -1.55 6.63 -26.62
CA LEU A 51 -0.42 6.49 -25.70
C LEU A 51 -0.25 5.04 -25.22
N ALA A 52 0.86 4.75 -24.53
CA ALA A 52 1.10 3.42 -23.97
C ALA A 52 0.02 3.03 -22.93
N ALA A 53 -0.21 1.73 -22.75
CA ALA A 53 -1.24 1.21 -21.84
C ALA A 53 -1.14 1.78 -20.41
N TRP A 54 0.07 1.96 -19.88
CA TRP A 54 0.27 2.52 -18.54
C TRP A 54 -0.07 4.02 -18.46
N GLN A 55 0.13 4.78 -19.55
CA GLN A 55 -0.27 6.19 -19.62
C GLN A 55 -1.79 6.32 -19.69
N ARG A 56 -2.45 5.43 -20.45
CA ARG A 56 -3.91 5.32 -20.46
C ARG A 56 -4.44 4.98 -19.07
N LEU A 57 -3.83 4.04 -18.36
CA LEU A 57 -4.20 3.69 -16.99
C LEU A 57 -4.09 4.89 -16.05
N ILE A 58 -2.98 5.63 -16.07
CA ILE A 58 -2.81 6.82 -15.22
C ILE A 58 -3.87 7.88 -15.57
N THR A 59 -4.12 8.09 -16.85
CA THR A 59 -5.13 9.06 -17.35
C THR A 59 -6.53 8.69 -16.87
N SER A 60 -6.92 7.43 -17.02
CA SER A 60 -8.26 6.97 -16.70
C SER A 60 -8.48 6.71 -15.21
N THR A 61 -7.41 6.63 -14.39
CA THR A 61 -7.53 6.46 -12.94
C THR A 61 -7.24 7.78 -12.22
N VAL A 62 -5.99 8.20 -12.14
CA VAL A 62 -5.55 9.42 -11.44
C VAL A 62 -6.18 10.65 -12.08
N GLY A 63 -6.23 10.71 -13.41
CA GLY A 63 -6.83 11.82 -14.13
C GLY A 63 -8.33 11.97 -13.89
N LEU A 64 -9.10 10.89 -13.99
CA LEU A 64 -10.54 10.93 -13.67
C LEU A 64 -10.79 11.24 -12.19
N ILE A 65 -9.98 10.71 -11.27
CA ILE A 65 -10.06 11.07 -9.84
C ILE A 65 -9.84 12.58 -9.65
N LEU A 66 -8.87 13.18 -10.34
CA LEU A 66 -8.62 14.62 -10.27
C LEU A 66 -9.82 15.43 -10.77
N LEU A 67 -10.46 15.03 -11.87
CA LEU A 67 -11.66 15.69 -12.41
C LEU A 67 -12.88 15.51 -11.49
N LEU A 68 -13.03 14.35 -10.86
CA LEU A 68 -14.06 14.11 -9.85
C LEU A 68 -13.85 14.98 -8.61
N LYS A 69 -12.60 15.16 -8.16
CA LYS A 69 -12.25 16.10 -7.09
C LYS A 69 -12.56 17.53 -7.45
N ALA A 70 -12.29 17.94 -8.69
CA ALA A 70 -12.69 19.26 -9.21
C ALA A 70 -14.20 19.46 -9.07
N THR A 71 -14.96 18.45 -9.46
CA THR A 71 -16.42 18.44 -9.38
C THR A 71 -16.89 18.65 -7.93
N VAL A 72 -16.33 17.89 -6.99
CA VAL A 72 -16.63 18.02 -5.56
C VAL A 72 -16.33 19.43 -5.04
N LEU A 73 -15.16 20.00 -5.35
CA LEU A 73 -14.78 21.34 -4.86
C LEU A 73 -15.61 22.47 -5.47
N LEU A 74 -16.00 22.34 -6.74
CA LEU A 74 -16.84 23.33 -7.40
C LEU A 74 -18.27 23.31 -6.86
N GLN A 75 -18.78 22.15 -6.45
CA GLN A 75 -20.09 22.06 -5.79
C GLN A 75 -20.13 22.68 -4.39
N LEU A 76 -18.98 22.92 -3.75
CA LEU A 76 -18.92 23.71 -2.52
C LEU A 76 -19.05 25.22 -2.83
N PRO A 77 -19.87 25.98 -2.08
CA PRO A 77 -19.90 27.43 -2.17
C PRO A 77 -18.51 28.03 -1.94
N ARG A 78 -18.16 29.08 -2.68
CA ARG A 78 -16.85 29.74 -2.57
C ARG A 78 -16.53 30.21 -1.15
N GLN A 79 -17.55 30.68 -0.43
CA GLN A 79 -17.42 31.11 0.97
C GLN A 79 -17.06 29.95 1.89
N GLU A 80 -17.57 28.75 1.61
CA GLU A 80 -17.25 27.55 2.37
C GLU A 80 -15.84 27.06 2.07
N LEU A 81 -15.42 27.07 0.79
CA LEU A 81 -14.06 26.70 0.39
C LEU A 81 -12.98 27.52 1.11
N ARG A 82 -13.24 28.81 1.34
CA ARG A 82 -12.34 29.71 2.09
C ARG A 82 -12.12 29.30 3.56
N ARG A 83 -13.00 28.47 4.12
CA ARG A 83 -12.89 27.98 5.50
C ARG A 83 -11.94 26.79 5.64
N TYR A 84 -11.49 26.21 4.53
CA TYR A 84 -10.56 25.09 4.55
C TYR A 84 -9.11 25.58 4.65
N SER A 85 -8.28 24.80 5.35
CA SER A 85 -6.84 24.97 5.32
C SER A 85 -6.30 24.83 3.89
N ARG A 86 -5.41 25.75 3.47
CA ARG A 86 -4.71 25.65 2.17
C ARG A 86 -3.92 24.35 2.05
N LEU A 87 -3.22 23.97 3.11
CA LEU A 87 -2.50 22.71 3.18
C LEU A 87 -3.47 21.52 3.11
N GLY A 88 -4.58 21.58 3.86
CA GLY A 88 -5.60 20.54 3.85
C GLY A 88 -6.19 20.33 2.45
N LEU A 89 -6.55 21.41 1.74
CA LEU A 89 -7.02 21.33 0.36
C LEU A 89 -5.94 20.79 -0.59
N GLY A 90 -4.68 21.20 -0.41
CA GLY A 90 -3.56 20.65 -1.17
C GLY A 90 -3.45 19.13 -1.00
N LEU A 91 -3.48 18.65 0.24
CA LEU A 91 -3.46 17.21 0.56
C LEU A 91 -4.68 16.48 0.01
N PHE A 92 -5.88 17.06 0.11
CA PHE A 92 -7.09 16.52 -0.48
C PHE A 92 -6.98 16.36 -1.99
N MET A 93 -6.41 17.34 -2.69
CA MET A 93 -6.34 17.36 -4.15
C MET A 93 -5.25 16.46 -4.72
N THR A 94 -4.20 16.16 -3.97
CA THR A 94 -2.99 15.50 -4.48
C THR A 94 -2.77 14.11 -3.92
N ILE A 95 -2.83 13.95 -2.60
CA ILE A 95 -2.41 12.73 -1.92
C ILE A 95 -3.61 11.87 -1.53
N TRP A 96 -4.70 12.48 -1.05
CA TRP A 96 -5.84 11.74 -0.53
C TRP A 96 -6.72 11.18 -1.65
N PRO A 97 -6.97 9.87 -1.74
CA PRO A 97 -7.81 9.32 -2.82
C PRO A 97 -9.31 9.53 -2.61
N GLY A 98 -9.77 9.84 -1.39
CA GLY A 98 -11.19 10.03 -1.08
C GLY A 98 -11.80 11.31 -1.64
N MET A 99 -13.13 11.32 -1.74
CA MET A 99 -13.91 12.42 -2.35
C MET A 99 -14.60 13.33 -1.34
N ASN A 100 -14.39 13.12 -0.03
CA ASN A 100 -14.90 13.99 1.01
C ASN A 100 -13.82 14.99 1.46
N PRO A 101 -13.96 16.30 1.16
CA PRO A 101 -12.99 17.30 1.59
C PRO A 101 -13.14 17.68 3.07
N ALA A 102 -14.29 17.43 3.70
CA ALA A 102 -14.62 17.91 5.06
C ALA A 102 -13.55 17.67 6.13
N PRO A 103 -12.86 16.50 6.19
CA PRO A 103 -11.76 16.27 7.13
C PRO A 103 -10.60 17.26 7.02
N PHE A 104 -10.43 17.90 5.85
CA PHE A 104 -9.34 18.83 5.56
C PHE A 104 -9.65 20.29 5.89
N ARG A 105 -10.80 20.55 6.51
CA ARG A 105 -11.20 21.92 6.87
C ARG A 105 -10.26 22.53 7.90
N GLN A 106 -9.98 21.79 8.96
CA GLN A 106 -9.05 22.18 10.01
C GLN A 106 -8.43 20.92 10.63
N ARG A 107 -7.22 21.06 11.17
CA ARG A 107 -6.61 19.99 11.96
C ARG A 107 -7.39 19.83 13.27
N ARG A 108 -7.49 18.60 13.73
CA ARG A 108 -8.07 18.22 15.02
C ARG A 108 -7.10 17.25 15.69
N GLN A 109 -6.91 17.42 16.99
CA GLN A 109 -6.17 16.42 17.76
C GLN A 109 -6.97 15.11 17.76
N LEU A 110 -6.39 14.06 17.20
CA LEU A 110 -7.01 12.74 17.14
C LEU A 110 -6.40 11.88 18.23
N GLN A 111 -7.20 11.57 19.24
CA GLN A 111 -6.86 10.51 20.20
C GLN A 111 -7.11 9.17 19.51
N ARG A 112 -6.09 8.66 18.83
CA ARG A 112 -6.16 7.37 18.13
C ARG A 112 -4.84 6.63 18.26
N GLU A 113 -4.93 5.35 18.59
CA GLU A 113 -3.77 4.46 18.54
C GLU A 113 -3.36 4.18 17.09
N LEU A 114 -2.17 4.67 16.72
CA LEU A 114 -1.64 4.53 15.37
C LEU A 114 -0.87 3.21 15.18
N GLY A 115 -0.38 2.63 16.27
CA GLY A 115 0.47 1.44 16.29
C GLY A 115 -0.03 0.28 15.43
N PRO A 116 -1.24 -0.24 15.68
CA PRO A 116 -1.80 -1.34 14.90
C PRO A 116 -1.93 -1.04 13.40
N THR A 117 -2.19 0.22 13.04
CA THR A 117 -2.33 0.64 11.63
C THR A 117 -0.96 0.69 10.95
N ILE A 118 0.07 1.15 11.64
CA ILE A 118 1.44 1.17 11.12
C ILE A 118 1.96 -0.24 10.92
N ILE A 119 1.75 -1.13 11.89
CA ILE A 119 2.18 -2.53 11.80
C ILE A 119 1.47 -3.23 10.63
N GLN A 120 0.16 -3.04 10.47
CA GLN A 120 -0.58 -3.58 9.33
C GLN A 120 -0.02 -3.06 8.00
N GLY A 121 0.21 -1.75 7.91
CA GLY A 121 0.84 -1.15 6.72
C GLY A 121 2.24 -1.71 6.46
N TRP A 122 3.03 -1.92 7.51
CA TRP A 122 4.38 -2.47 7.41
C TRP A 122 4.37 -3.90 6.86
N VAL A 123 3.54 -4.76 7.44
CA VAL A 123 3.35 -6.14 6.97
C VAL A 123 2.83 -6.16 5.53
N GLY A 124 1.85 -5.31 5.20
CA GLY A 124 1.30 -5.23 3.84
C GLY A 124 2.33 -4.78 2.80
N VAL A 125 3.19 -3.80 3.14
CA VAL A 125 4.28 -3.36 2.25
C VAL A 125 5.32 -4.46 2.08
N MET A 126 5.79 -5.07 3.16
CA MET A 126 6.80 -6.14 3.09
C MET A 126 6.28 -7.36 2.31
N ALA A 127 5.08 -7.84 2.63
CA ALA A 127 4.48 -9.00 1.96
C ALA A 127 4.19 -8.71 0.49
N GLY A 128 3.66 -7.53 0.16
CA GLY A 128 3.41 -7.11 -1.22
C GLY A 128 4.70 -6.98 -2.03
N SER A 129 5.72 -6.29 -1.51
CA SER A 129 7.02 -6.17 -2.18
C SER A 129 7.72 -7.51 -2.39
N CYS A 130 7.70 -8.38 -1.37
CA CYS A 130 8.23 -9.74 -1.48
C CYS A 130 7.49 -10.54 -2.55
N GLY A 131 6.16 -10.51 -2.57
CA GLY A 131 5.35 -11.18 -3.58
C GLY A 131 5.61 -10.68 -5.00
N LEU A 132 5.88 -9.39 -5.20
CA LEU A 132 6.26 -8.83 -6.51
C LEU A 132 7.59 -9.39 -7.01
N VAL A 133 8.62 -9.39 -6.14
CA VAL A 133 9.95 -9.91 -6.50
C VAL A 133 9.88 -11.41 -6.75
N LEU A 134 9.22 -12.17 -5.87
CA LEU A 134 9.11 -13.63 -5.99
C LEU A 134 8.29 -14.05 -7.22
N SER A 135 7.19 -13.36 -7.54
CA SER A 135 6.42 -13.69 -8.74
C SER A 135 7.19 -13.42 -10.03
N ALA A 136 7.99 -12.34 -10.08
CA ALA A 136 8.87 -12.06 -11.21
C ALA A 136 10.02 -13.06 -11.33
N TYR A 137 10.71 -13.35 -10.22
CA TYR A 137 11.80 -14.32 -10.17
C TYR A 137 11.31 -15.72 -10.54
N LEU A 138 10.23 -16.18 -9.91
CA LEU A 138 9.70 -17.53 -10.07
C LEU A 138 8.82 -17.72 -11.32
N SER A 139 8.64 -16.68 -12.15
CA SER A 139 7.82 -16.70 -13.36
C SER A 139 8.10 -17.88 -14.30
N PRO A 140 9.38 -18.27 -14.59
CA PRO A 140 9.68 -19.42 -15.43
C PRO A 140 9.09 -20.75 -14.94
N TRP A 141 9.01 -20.94 -13.64
CA TRP A 141 8.54 -22.19 -13.02
C TRP A 141 7.03 -22.18 -12.73
N LEU A 142 6.49 -21.03 -12.34
CA LEU A 142 5.06 -20.87 -12.06
C LEU A 142 4.20 -20.84 -13.33
N GLY A 143 4.81 -20.48 -14.46
CA GLY A 143 4.12 -20.14 -15.69
C GLY A 143 3.52 -18.73 -15.62
N GLN A 144 3.43 -18.08 -16.79
CA GLN A 144 3.03 -16.68 -16.92
C GLN A 144 1.63 -16.40 -16.32
N GLU A 145 0.70 -17.35 -16.46
CA GLU A 145 -0.68 -17.22 -15.99
C GLU A 145 -0.73 -17.04 -14.47
N LEU A 146 -0.17 -18.00 -13.72
CA LEU A 146 -0.16 -17.97 -12.26
C LEU A 146 0.72 -16.82 -11.74
N ALA A 147 1.90 -16.62 -12.32
CA ALA A 147 2.81 -15.54 -11.93
C ALA A 147 2.15 -14.16 -12.07
N SER A 148 1.39 -13.93 -13.15
CA SER A 148 0.66 -12.66 -13.33
C SER A 148 -0.42 -12.44 -12.26
N TRP A 149 -1.12 -13.49 -11.81
CA TRP A 149 -2.09 -13.40 -10.72
C TRP A 149 -1.44 -13.11 -9.38
N VAL A 150 -0.35 -13.81 -9.06
CA VAL A 150 0.43 -13.53 -7.84
C VAL A 150 0.95 -12.10 -7.87
N PHE A 151 1.40 -11.60 -9.02
CA PHE A 151 1.83 -10.22 -9.20
C PHE A 151 0.69 -9.23 -8.93
N ILE A 152 -0.50 -9.44 -9.49
CA ILE A 152 -1.69 -8.60 -9.22
C ILE A 152 -2.03 -8.60 -7.73
N LEU A 153 -2.13 -9.78 -7.11
CA LEU A 153 -2.43 -9.89 -5.67
C LEU A 153 -1.37 -9.17 -4.82
N SER A 154 -0.11 -9.19 -5.25
CA SER A 154 0.98 -8.49 -4.59
C SER A 154 0.87 -6.97 -4.74
N ILE A 155 0.52 -6.44 -5.92
CA ILE A 155 0.21 -5.01 -6.12
C ILE A 155 -0.96 -4.59 -5.25
N LEU A 156 -2.05 -5.36 -5.26
CA LEU A 156 -3.24 -5.06 -4.48
C LEU A 156 -2.92 -5.08 -2.98
N GLY A 157 -2.15 -6.06 -2.52
CA GLY A 157 -1.66 -6.17 -1.14
C GLY A 157 -0.83 -4.97 -0.71
N LEU A 158 0.20 -4.64 -1.51
CA LEU A 158 1.08 -3.49 -1.30
C LEU A 158 0.28 -2.19 -1.22
N GLY A 159 -0.62 -1.94 -2.18
CA GLY A 159 -1.41 -0.71 -2.23
C GLY A 159 -2.47 -0.61 -1.14
N HIS A 160 -3.31 -1.63 -0.99
CA HIS A 160 -4.54 -1.58 -0.19
C HIS A 160 -4.29 -1.94 1.27
N PHE A 161 -3.38 -2.89 1.54
CA PHE A 161 -3.04 -3.35 2.90
C PHE A 161 -1.73 -2.76 3.41
N GLY A 162 -0.88 -2.22 2.54
CA GLY A 162 0.35 -1.53 2.90
C GLY A 162 0.20 -0.01 2.92
N LEU A 163 0.36 0.60 1.74
CA LEU A 163 0.46 2.05 1.54
C LEU A 163 -0.78 2.81 2.01
N ALA A 164 -1.99 2.28 1.81
CA ALA A 164 -3.22 2.90 2.28
C ALA A 164 -3.27 3.04 3.81
N HIS A 165 -2.78 2.03 4.55
CA HIS A 165 -2.71 2.09 6.01
C HIS A 165 -1.70 3.14 6.48
N TRP A 166 -0.53 3.22 5.85
CA TRP A 166 0.45 4.28 6.14
C TRP A 166 -0.07 5.67 5.81
N LEU A 167 -0.75 5.85 4.68
CA LEU A 167 -1.39 7.12 4.34
C LEU A 167 -2.43 7.53 5.40
N ASN A 168 -3.29 6.59 5.81
CA ASN A 168 -4.25 6.83 6.88
C ASN A 168 -3.57 7.22 8.20
N ALA A 169 -2.57 6.45 8.65
CA ALA A 169 -1.84 6.71 9.88
C ALA A 169 -1.12 8.08 9.86
N SER A 170 -0.54 8.44 8.72
CA SER A 170 0.19 9.70 8.53
C SER A 170 -0.74 10.91 8.61
N LEU A 171 -1.90 10.84 7.96
CA LEU A 171 -2.92 11.89 8.02
C LEU A 171 -3.53 12.00 9.42
N TRP A 172 -3.77 10.89 10.11
CA TRP A 172 -4.23 10.92 11.50
C TRP A 172 -3.18 11.53 12.44
N TYR A 173 -1.90 11.19 12.26
CA TYR A 173 -0.80 11.77 13.02
C TYR A 173 -0.72 13.30 12.86
N TRP A 174 -0.95 13.82 11.65
CA TRP A 174 -1.00 15.26 11.38
C TRP A 174 -2.36 15.93 11.71
N GLY A 175 -3.29 15.19 12.33
CA GLY A 175 -4.55 15.71 12.83
C GLY A 175 -5.66 15.85 11.77
N TRP A 176 -5.57 15.15 10.64
CA TRP A 176 -6.62 15.12 9.63
C TRP A 176 -7.54 13.92 9.87
N SER A 177 -8.81 14.17 10.20
CA SER A 177 -9.77 13.15 10.62
C SER A 177 -10.40 12.38 9.44
N VAL A 178 -9.56 11.86 8.55
CA VAL A 178 -10.01 11.10 7.36
C VAL A 178 -10.53 9.72 7.73
N ALA A 179 -11.49 9.19 6.96
CA ALA A 179 -11.95 7.82 7.14
C ALA A 179 -10.85 6.81 6.78
N ALA A 180 -10.82 5.65 7.44
CA ALA A 180 -9.95 4.54 7.04
C ALA A 180 -10.38 4.02 5.66
N LEU A 181 -9.44 3.97 4.69
CA LEU A 181 -9.71 3.56 3.30
C LEU A 181 -10.19 2.10 3.20
N PHE A 182 -9.64 1.24 4.07
CA PHE A 182 -9.99 -0.17 4.20
C PHE A 182 -10.21 -0.52 5.67
N ARG A 183 -11.25 -1.30 5.98
CA ARG A 183 -11.63 -1.65 7.36
C ARG A 183 -11.73 -3.17 7.55
N GLN A 184 -10.58 -3.83 7.71
CA GLN A 184 -10.49 -5.28 7.90
C GLN A 184 -11.38 -6.06 6.89
N PRO A 185 -11.21 -5.87 5.58
CA PRO A 185 -12.08 -6.47 4.57
C PRO A 185 -12.04 -8.00 4.59
N LEU A 186 -10.95 -8.61 5.05
CA LEU A 186 -10.81 -10.05 5.26
C LEU A 186 -11.85 -10.64 6.23
N ARG A 187 -12.47 -9.81 7.07
CA ARG A 187 -13.50 -10.24 8.04
C ARG A 187 -14.94 -10.17 7.50
N SER A 188 -15.13 -9.80 6.24
CA SER A 188 -16.45 -9.62 5.64
C SER A 188 -17.30 -10.89 5.68
N ARG A 189 -18.60 -10.72 5.97
CA ARG A 189 -19.58 -11.82 6.03
C ARG A 189 -20.74 -11.66 5.03
N SER A 190 -20.73 -10.63 4.22
CA SER A 190 -21.67 -10.44 3.12
C SER A 190 -21.07 -9.50 2.09
N LEU A 191 -21.62 -9.51 0.88
CA LEU A 191 -21.22 -8.57 -0.17
C LEU A 191 -21.51 -7.12 0.24
N ARG A 192 -22.60 -6.87 0.98
CA ARG A 192 -22.88 -5.55 1.55
C ARG A 192 -21.79 -5.09 2.53
N ASP A 193 -21.37 -5.97 3.44
CA ASP A 193 -20.33 -5.65 4.43
C ASP A 193 -19.00 -5.36 3.72
N PHE A 194 -18.65 -6.16 2.70
CA PHE A 194 -17.46 -5.91 1.90
C PHE A 194 -17.53 -4.57 1.15
N TRP A 195 -18.48 -4.40 0.21
CA TRP A 195 -18.50 -3.26 -0.72
C TRP A 195 -18.96 -1.93 -0.11
N SER A 196 -19.80 -1.96 0.92
CA SER A 196 -20.38 -0.72 1.49
C SER A 196 -19.71 -0.25 2.77
N VAL A 197 -18.96 -1.11 3.46
CA VAL A 197 -18.42 -0.81 4.80
C VAL A 197 -16.90 -0.96 4.87
N ARG A 198 -16.34 -2.02 4.26
CA ARG A 198 -14.95 -2.44 4.53
C ARG A 198 -13.98 -2.22 3.39
N TRP A 199 -14.44 -2.28 2.15
CA TRP A 199 -13.62 -2.14 0.95
C TRP A 199 -13.77 -0.75 0.34
N ASN A 200 -12.64 -0.10 0.04
CA ASN A 200 -12.56 1.16 -0.68
C ASN A 200 -13.59 2.21 -0.22
N THR A 201 -13.50 2.64 1.04
CA THR A 201 -14.47 3.60 1.59
C THR A 201 -14.42 4.95 0.89
N ALA A 202 -13.30 5.29 0.25
CA ALA A 202 -13.16 6.49 -0.60
C ALA A 202 -14.20 6.49 -1.72
N PHE A 203 -14.42 5.34 -2.36
CA PHE A 203 -15.45 5.19 -3.39
C PHE A 203 -16.87 5.26 -2.81
N VAL A 204 -17.09 4.67 -1.63
CA VAL A 204 -18.38 4.79 -0.93
C VAL A 204 -18.70 6.26 -0.60
N GLU A 205 -17.70 7.04 -0.17
CA GLU A 205 -17.84 8.48 0.05
C GLU A 205 -18.15 9.23 -1.25
N MET A 206 -17.47 8.90 -2.35
CA MET A 206 -17.76 9.47 -3.67
C MET A 206 -19.22 9.27 -4.05
N ASN A 207 -19.73 8.05 -3.93
CA ASN A 207 -21.12 7.73 -4.27
C ASN A 207 -22.10 8.55 -3.42
N LYS A 208 -21.82 8.72 -2.13
CA LYS A 208 -22.64 9.54 -1.22
C LYS A 208 -22.64 11.01 -1.61
N HIS A 209 -21.48 11.57 -2.00
CA HIS A 209 -21.36 12.99 -2.32
C HIS A 209 -21.91 13.35 -3.70
N LEU A 210 -21.64 12.53 -4.72
CA LEU A 210 -21.95 12.88 -6.11
C LEU A 210 -23.27 12.28 -6.60
N PHE A 211 -23.61 11.06 -6.20
CA PHE A 211 -24.66 10.28 -6.87
C PHE A 211 -25.87 9.96 -5.99
N LEU A 212 -25.75 10.04 -4.66
CA LEU A 212 -26.85 9.64 -3.77
C LEU A 212 -28.09 10.53 -3.92
N ARG A 213 -27.95 11.86 -3.88
CA ARG A 213 -29.08 12.79 -4.04
C ARG A 213 -29.84 12.59 -5.37
N PRO A 214 -29.17 12.56 -6.54
CA PRO A 214 -29.88 12.38 -7.81
C PRO A 214 -30.47 10.97 -8.00
N LEU A 215 -29.96 9.95 -7.32
CA LEU A 215 -30.44 8.57 -7.44
C LEU A 215 -31.49 8.16 -6.39
N ALA A 216 -31.50 8.81 -5.22
CA ALA A 216 -32.39 8.45 -4.10
C ALA A 216 -33.88 8.54 -4.46
N ARG A 217 -34.25 9.38 -5.43
CA ARG A 217 -35.62 9.54 -5.95
C ARG A 217 -36.19 8.29 -6.63
N PHE A 218 -35.36 7.30 -6.99
CA PHE A 218 -35.78 6.10 -7.72
C PHE A 218 -35.92 4.84 -6.85
N GLY A 219 -35.85 4.98 -5.53
CA GLY A 219 -35.99 3.87 -4.58
C GLY A 219 -34.69 3.07 -4.34
N ALA A 220 -34.71 2.23 -3.30
CA ALA A 220 -33.49 1.57 -2.80
C ALA A 220 -32.88 0.55 -3.77
N THR A 221 -33.70 -0.21 -4.50
CA THR A 221 -33.23 -1.22 -5.45
C THR A 221 -32.58 -0.57 -6.67
N SER A 222 -33.25 0.42 -7.28
CA SER A 222 -32.70 1.19 -8.41
C SER A 222 -31.40 1.89 -8.02
N MET A 223 -31.35 2.49 -6.83
CA MET A 223 -30.12 3.12 -6.32
C MET A 223 -28.96 2.11 -6.23
N LEU A 224 -29.21 0.90 -5.70
CA LEU A 224 -28.19 -0.15 -5.63
C LEU A 224 -27.70 -0.54 -7.03
N LEU A 225 -28.62 -0.82 -7.96
CA LEU A 225 -28.28 -1.19 -9.33
C LEU A 225 -27.48 -0.07 -10.04
N SER A 226 -27.91 1.17 -9.91
CA SER A 226 -27.21 2.33 -10.50
C SER A 226 -25.81 2.52 -9.90
N MET A 227 -25.63 2.33 -8.59
CA MET A 227 -24.31 2.44 -7.95
C MET A 227 -23.34 1.37 -8.46
N PHE A 228 -23.79 0.13 -8.64
CA PHE A 228 -22.97 -0.94 -9.21
C PHE A 228 -22.70 -0.74 -10.70
N LEU A 229 -23.67 -0.24 -11.47
CA LEU A 229 -23.49 0.12 -12.88
C LEU A 229 -22.40 1.20 -13.03
N LEU A 230 -22.47 2.27 -12.24
CA LEU A 230 -21.45 3.32 -12.22
C LEU A 230 -20.08 2.77 -11.82
N SER A 231 -20.03 1.85 -10.83
CA SER A 231 -18.79 1.16 -10.46
C SER A 231 -18.22 0.36 -11.64
N GLY A 232 -19.06 -0.39 -12.35
CA GLY A 232 -18.67 -1.10 -13.56
C GLY A 232 -18.05 -0.17 -14.60
N ILE A 233 -18.71 0.94 -14.93
CA ILE A 233 -18.21 1.94 -15.89
C ILE A 233 -16.84 2.50 -15.45
N PHE A 234 -16.65 2.84 -14.17
CA PHE A 234 -15.35 3.31 -13.70
C PHE A 234 -14.25 2.25 -13.83
N HIS A 235 -14.58 0.97 -13.66
CA HIS A 235 -13.61 -0.10 -13.85
C HIS A 235 -13.38 -0.46 -15.32
N GLU A 236 -14.35 -0.24 -16.22
CA GLU A 236 -14.11 -0.25 -17.67
C GLU A 236 -13.07 0.81 -18.05
N PHE A 237 -13.21 2.03 -17.53
CA PHE A 237 -12.19 3.07 -17.71
C PHE A 237 -10.85 2.70 -17.06
N GLY A 238 -10.86 2.03 -15.91
CA GLY A 238 -9.64 1.64 -15.21
C GLY A 238 -8.91 0.43 -15.81
N LEU A 239 -9.60 -0.47 -16.50
CA LEU A 239 -9.06 -1.78 -16.88
C LEU A 239 -9.19 -2.03 -18.40
N SER A 240 -10.39 -1.89 -18.95
CA SER A 240 -10.66 -2.16 -20.36
C SER A 240 -10.13 -1.06 -21.29
N TYR A 241 -10.25 0.21 -20.91
CA TYR A 241 -9.70 1.34 -21.70
C TYR A 241 -8.16 1.31 -21.82
N PRO A 242 -7.37 1.08 -20.75
CA PRO A 242 -5.93 0.94 -20.86
C PRO A 242 -5.50 -0.25 -21.72
N ALA A 243 -6.26 -1.34 -21.65
CA ALA A 243 -6.05 -2.53 -22.48
C ALA A 243 -6.56 -2.37 -23.92
N GLN A 244 -7.41 -1.36 -24.19
CA GLN A 244 -8.18 -1.20 -25.43
C GLN A 244 -9.00 -2.43 -25.82
N ALA A 245 -9.33 -3.29 -24.86
CA ALA A 245 -9.98 -4.58 -25.07
C ALA A 245 -10.62 -5.08 -23.79
N GLY A 246 -11.41 -6.16 -23.87
CA GLY A 246 -12.09 -6.75 -22.71
C GLY A 246 -13.24 -5.89 -22.16
N TRP A 247 -13.83 -5.06 -23.02
CA TRP A 247 -14.99 -4.24 -22.68
C TRP A 247 -16.17 -5.10 -22.22
N GLY A 248 -16.89 -4.61 -21.22
CA GLY A 248 -18.07 -5.25 -20.66
C GLY A 248 -17.78 -6.28 -19.57
N GLN A 249 -16.54 -6.75 -19.42
CA GLN A 249 -16.21 -7.74 -18.39
C GLN A 249 -16.19 -7.14 -16.98
N PRO A 250 -15.52 -6.01 -16.70
CA PRO A 250 -15.69 -5.30 -15.44
C PRO A 250 -17.15 -4.92 -15.15
N LEU A 251 -17.91 -4.48 -16.16
CA LEU A 251 -19.33 -4.16 -16.01
C LEU A 251 -20.14 -5.41 -15.59
N ALA A 252 -19.90 -6.55 -16.21
CA ALA A 252 -20.51 -7.83 -15.85
C ALA A 252 -20.14 -8.27 -14.43
N TYR A 253 -18.89 -8.08 -14.00
CA TYR A 253 -18.46 -8.37 -12.63
C TYR A 253 -19.29 -7.60 -11.60
N PHE A 254 -19.44 -6.28 -11.77
CA PHE A 254 -20.24 -5.48 -10.84
C PHE A 254 -21.75 -5.72 -10.99
N GLY A 255 -22.23 -6.02 -12.20
CA GLY A 255 -23.62 -6.43 -12.42
C GLY A 255 -23.99 -7.71 -11.68
N LEU A 256 -23.11 -8.72 -11.73
CA LEU A 256 -23.25 -9.96 -10.96
C LEU A 256 -23.32 -9.66 -9.45
N HIS A 257 -22.42 -8.82 -8.93
CA HIS A 257 -22.41 -8.44 -7.52
C HIS A 257 -23.69 -7.73 -7.09
N ALA A 258 -24.25 -6.87 -7.94
CA ALA A 258 -25.54 -6.24 -7.67
C ALA A 258 -26.66 -7.29 -7.53
N GLY A 259 -26.70 -8.27 -8.44
CA GLY A 259 -27.63 -9.41 -8.39
C GLY A 259 -27.45 -10.26 -7.12
N LEU A 260 -26.20 -10.66 -6.82
CA LEU A 260 -25.88 -11.45 -5.63
C LEU A 260 -26.26 -10.72 -4.32
N MET A 261 -26.08 -9.40 -4.25
CA MET A 261 -26.52 -8.61 -3.09
C MET A 261 -28.06 -8.56 -2.96
N LEU A 262 -28.79 -8.53 -4.07
CA LEU A 262 -30.25 -8.62 -4.05
C LEU A 262 -30.71 -10.02 -3.59
N LEU A 263 -29.99 -11.08 -3.99
CA LEU A 263 -30.23 -12.44 -3.52
C LEU A 263 -29.95 -12.58 -2.02
N GLU A 264 -28.82 -12.07 -1.52
CA GLU A 264 -28.51 -12.03 -0.08
C GLU A 264 -29.64 -11.39 0.72
N ARG A 265 -30.20 -10.29 0.21
CA ARG A 265 -31.31 -9.57 0.84
C ARG A 265 -32.63 -10.34 0.73
N ARG A 266 -32.96 -10.91 -0.43
CA ARG A 266 -34.24 -11.60 -0.68
C ARG A 266 -34.34 -12.90 0.12
N PHE A 267 -33.26 -13.65 0.22
CA PHE A 267 -33.21 -14.89 1.00
C PHE A 267 -32.77 -14.69 2.45
N ASN A 268 -32.44 -13.45 2.83
CA ASN A 268 -32.03 -13.07 4.17
C ASN A 268 -30.92 -13.98 4.72
N LEU A 269 -29.91 -14.26 3.88
CA LEU A 269 -28.86 -15.24 4.15
C LEU A 269 -28.13 -14.96 5.47
N ALA A 270 -27.97 -13.67 5.80
CA ALA A 270 -27.31 -13.23 7.03
C ALA A 270 -27.97 -13.75 8.32
N GLN A 271 -29.29 -14.00 8.32
CA GLN A 271 -30.02 -14.56 9.46
C GLN A 271 -30.07 -16.09 9.44
N ARG A 272 -29.99 -16.71 8.25
CA ARG A 272 -30.19 -18.15 8.08
C ARG A 272 -28.91 -18.97 8.15
N TRP A 273 -27.78 -18.40 7.72
CA TRP A 273 -26.53 -19.14 7.58
C TRP A 273 -25.56 -18.84 8.72
N PRO A 274 -24.78 -19.84 9.17
CA PRO A 274 -23.74 -19.61 10.17
C PRO A 274 -22.62 -18.73 9.59
N ALA A 275 -21.89 -18.05 10.48
CA ALA A 275 -20.91 -17.04 10.09
C ALA A 275 -19.79 -17.56 9.15
N TRP A 276 -19.42 -18.83 9.25
CA TRP A 276 -18.40 -19.41 8.38
C TRP A 276 -18.92 -19.65 6.94
N CYS A 277 -20.16 -20.14 6.77
CA CYS A 277 -20.81 -20.27 5.46
C CYS A 277 -20.91 -18.93 4.76
N LEU A 278 -21.30 -17.89 5.49
CA LEU A 278 -21.40 -16.52 4.99
C LEU A 278 -20.06 -15.97 4.51
N ARG A 279 -18.96 -16.29 5.20
CA ARG A 279 -17.60 -15.93 4.76
C ARG A 279 -17.25 -16.65 3.47
N ILE A 280 -17.46 -17.96 3.39
CA ILE A 280 -17.19 -18.75 2.17
C ILE A 280 -17.99 -18.19 1.00
N TRP A 281 -19.30 -17.98 1.18
CA TRP A 281 -20.18 -17.35 0.19
C TRP A 281 -19.63 -16.00 -0.30
N THR A 282 -19.28 -15.11 0.64
CA THR A 282 -18.76 -13.77 0.32
C THR A 282 -17.46 -13.86 -0.50
N TRP A 283 -16.53 -14.71 -0.08
CA TRP A 283 -15.23 -14.84 -0.77
C TRP A 283 -15.35 -15.56 -2.11
N LEU A 284 -16.20 -16.58 -2.24
CA LEU A 284 -16.49 -17.20 -3.53
C LEU A 284 -17.13 -16.21 -4.50
N ALA A 285 -18.06 -15.38 -4.03
CA ALA A 285 -18.70 -14.35 -4.83
C ALA A 285 -17.70 -13.26 -5.30
N ILE A 286 -16.72 -12.90 -4.47
CA ILE A 286 -15.71 -11.88 -4.80
C ILE A 286 -14.62 -12.45 -5.73
N LEU A 287 -14.08 -13.63 -5.38
CA LEU A 287 -12.90 -14.22 -6.03
C LEU A 287 -13.25 -15.04 -7.27
N GLY A 288 -14.40 -15.73 -7.27
CA GLY A 288 -14.83 -16.57 -8.40
C GLY A 288 -14.88 -15.82 -9.73
N PRO A 289 -15.59 -14.68 -9.83
CA PRO A 289 -15.66 -13.90 -11.06
C PRO A 289 -14.50 -12.91 -11.22
N LEU A 290 -13.46 -12.96 -10.37
CA LEU A 290 -12.32 -12.05 -10.42
C LEU A 290 -11.62 -11.99 -11.80
N PRO A 291 -11.55 -13.09 -12.59
CA PRO A 291 -11.06 -13.03 -13.98
C PRO A 291 -11.86 -12.13 -14.92
N TRP A 292 -13.11 -11.77 -14.63
CA TRP A 292 -13.84 -10.76 -15.41
C TRP A 292 -13.40 -9.35 -15.07
N LEU A 293 -13.02 -9.11 -13.81
CA LEU A 293 -12.50 -7.82 -13.39
C LEU A 293 -11.10 -7.60 -13.96
N PHE A 294 -10.16 -8.51 -13.63
CA PHE A 294 -8.80 -8.49 -14.16
C PHE A 294 -8.68 -9.41 -15.38
N HIS A 295 -9.42 -9.05 -16.43
CA HIS A 295 -9.51 -9.83 -17.65
C HIS A 295 -8.16 -10.04 -18.34
N ASN A 296 -8.07 -11.11 -19.14
CA ASN A 296 -6.82 -11.54 -19.75
C ASN A 296 -6.15 -10.44 -20.57
N GLN A 297 -6.91 -9.65 -21.33
CA GLN A 297 -6.37 -8.58 -22.16
C GLN A 297 -5.73 -7.47 -21.31
N PHE A 298 -6.30 -7.12 -20.15
CA PHE A 298 -5.68 -6.18 -19.21
C PHE A 298 -4.37 -6.74 -18.67
N ARG A 299 -4.36 -8.02 -18.27
CA ARG A 299 -3.14 -8.65 -17.77
C ARG A 299 -2.04 -8.68 -18.83
N GLN A 300 -2.37 -9.05 -20.06
CA GLN A 300 -1.41 -9.07 -21.16
C GLN A 300 -0.91 -7.67 -21.56
N ALA A 301 -1.75 -6.63 -21.43
CA ALA A 301 -1.37 -5.26 -21.77
C ALA A 301 -0.51 -4.55 -20.69
N LEU A 302 -0.70 -4.90 -19.41
CA LEU A 302 -0.10 -4.14 -18.29
C LEU A 302 0.68 -5.00 -17.30
N ILE A 303 0.13 -6.14 -16.91
CA ILE A 303 0.70 -6.97 -15.83
C ILE A 303 1.86 -7.82 -16.34
N VAL A 304 1.65 -8.53 -17.44
CA VAL A 304 2.66 -9.40 -18.05
C VAL A 304 3.89 -8.61 -18.50
N PRO A 305 3.78 -7.44 -19.16
CA PRO A 305 4.96 -6.63 -19.48
C PRO A 305 5.74 -6.19 -18.24
N ALA A 306 5.05 -5.79 -17.16
CA ALA A 306 5.69 -5.41 -15.90
C ALA A 306 6.37 -6.61 -15.21
N LEU A 307 5.74 -7.78 -15.24
CA LEU A 307 6.28 -9.04 -14.75
C LEU A 307 7.55 -9.42 -15.52
N ASN A 308 7.49 -9.40 -16.86
CA ASN A 308 8.62 -9.72 -17.73
C ASN A 308 9.76 -8.71 -17.56
N TRP A 309 9.46 -7.42 -17.39
CA TRP A 309 10.47 -6.40 -17.08
C TRP A 309 11.16 -6.70 -15.73
N GLY A 310 10.37 -7.04 -14.70
CA GLY A 310 10.92 -7.45 -13.40
C GLY A 310 11.78 -8.70 -13.50
N GLN A 311 11.34 -9.70 -14.27
CA GLN A 311 12.10 -10.91 -14.53
C GLN A 311 13.41 -10.62 -15.26
N GLN A 312 13.38 -9.81 -16.33
CA GLN A 312 14.57 -9.39 -17.07
C GLN A 312 15.54 -8.64 -16.18
N LEU A 313 15.05 -7.73 -15.33
CA LEU A 313 15.87 -7.02 -14.36
C LEU A 313 16.54 -7.99 -13.40
N LEU A 314 15.78 -8.91 -12.80
CA LEU A 314 16.30 -9.89 -11.84
C LEU A 314 17.29 -10.87 -12.49
N HIS A 315 17.09 -11.25 -13.74
CA HIS A 315 17.98 -12.18 -14.46
C HIS A 315 19.10 -11.46 -15.24
N SER A 316 19.18 -10.12 -15.17
CA SER A 316 20.21 -9.35 -15.87
C SER A 316 21.61 -9.48 -15.26
N GLN A 317 21.69 -9.96 -14.02
CA GLN A 317 22.92 -10.13 -13.26
C GLN A 317 22.99 -11.53 -12.69
N THR A 318 24.21 -11.96 -12.36
CA THR A 318 24.50 -13.23 -11.72
C THR A 318 24.15 -13.19 -10.22
N LEU A 319 23.95 -14.36 -9.61
CA LEU A 319 23.54 -14.45 -8.19
C LEU A 319 24.59 -13.82 -7.25
N ASP A 320 25.87 -14.03 -7.52
CA ASP A 320 27.00 -13.44 -6.77
C ASP A 320 26.98 -11.91 -6.78
N TRP A 321 26.52 -11.29 -7.88
CA TRP A 321 26.34 -9.84 -7.95
C TRP A 321 25.29 -9.36 -6.93
N TYR A 322 24.14 -10.03 -6.86
CA TYR A 322 23.10 -9.70 -5.89
C TYR A 322 23.52 -9.98 -4.45
N LEU A 323 24.16 -11.12 -4.20
CA LEU A 323 24.69 -11.45 -2.89
C LEU A 323 25.77 -10.46 -2.47
N GLY A 324 26.62 -10.01 -3.39
CA GLY A 324 27.62 -8.97 -3.15
C GLY A 324 27.00 -7.63 -2.74
N TRP A 325 25.92 -7.19 -3.39
CA TRP A 325 25.17 -6.02 -2.95
C TRP A 325 24.47 -6.26 -1.62
N GLY A 326 23.88 -7.44 -1.43
CA GLY A 326 23.25 -7.86 -0.17
C GLY A 326 24.23 -7.76 1.00
N LEU A 327 25.45 -8.28 0.86
CA LEU A 327 26.52 -8.20 1.85
C LEU A 327 26.93 -6.74 2.14
N SER A 328 26.97 -5.90 1.11
CA SER A 328 27.31 -4.47 1.26
C SER A 328 26.20 -3.73 2.03
N LEU A 329 24.94 -4.02 1.72
CA LEU A 329 23.78 -3.48 2.42
C LEU A 329 23.71 -4.02 3.85
N ALA A 330 24.01 -5.29 4.09
CA ALA A 330 24.11 -5.89 5.41
C ALA A 330 25.21 -5.22 6.24
N ALA A 331 26.39 -4.96 5.66
CA ALA A 331 27.45 -4.21 6.33
C ALA A 331 27.00 -2.79 6.75
N VAL A 332 26.35 -2.06 5.83
CA VAL A 332 25.77 -0.74 6.14
C VAL A 332 24.67 -0.83 7.21
N ALA A 333 23.85 -1.88 7.16
CA ALA A 333 22.78 -2.11 8.12
C ALA A 333 23.30 -2.26 9.57
N HIS A 334 24.46 -2.88 9.76
CA HIS A 334 25.13 -2.90 11.08
C HIS A 334 25.43 -1.48 11.58
N GLY A 335 25.87 -0.58 10.70
CA GLY A 335 26.05 0.84 11.03
C GLY A 335 24.73 1.53 11.43
N VAL A 336 23.63 1.24 10.72
CA VAL A 336 22.30 1.76 11.08
C VAL A 336 21.85 1.24 12.46
N ILE A 337 22.13 -0.03 12.77
CA ILE A 337 21.85 -0.61 14.09
C ILE A 337 22.64 0.11 15.17
N LEU A 338 23.91 0.47 14.95
CA LEU A 338 24.70 1.24 15.91
C LEU A 338 24.11 2.63 16.18
N ILE A 339 23.60 3.31 15.14
CA ILE A 339 22.91 4.60 15.30
C ILE A 339 21.67 4.44 16.20
N ALA A 340 20.90 3.36 16.04
CA ALA A 340 19.78 3.06 16.91
C ALA A 340 20.27 2.75 18.34
N SER A 341 21.25 1.87 18.50
CA SER A 341 21.84 1.47 19.79
C SER A 341 22.34 2.66 20.61
N PHE A 342 22.98 3.64 19.96
CA PHE A 342 23.44 4.85 20.63
C PHE A 342 22.31 5.72 21.20
N GLN A 343 21.12 5.69 20.58
CA GLN A 343 19.96 6.45 21.02
C GLN A 343 19.19 5.78 22.17
N VAL A 344 19.29 4.45 22.28
CA VAL A 344 18.50 3.64 23.23
C VAL A 344 18.65 4.11 24.68
N PRO A 345 19.87 4.31 25.24
CA PRO A 345 20.00 4.69 26.65
C PRO A 345 19.27 5.98 27.01
N LYS A 346 19.28 6.98 26.10
CA LYS A 346 18.58 8.25 26.28
C LYS A 346 17.07 8.09 26.11
N ARG A 347 16.64 7.35 25.08
CA ARG A 347 15.21 7.19 24.75
C ARG A 347 14.46 6.33 25.76
N LEU A 348 15.13 5.36 26.38
CA LEU A 348 14.59 4.49 27.41
C LEU A 348 14.92 4.96 28.84
N ASN A 349 15.44 6.17 29.00
CA ASN A 349 15.75 6.74 30.32
C ASN A 349 16.63 5.83 31.22
N TRP A 350 17.59 5.12 30.63
CA TRP A 350 18.41 4.14 31.33
C TRP A 350 19.21 4.71 32.49
N HIS A 351 19.50 6.01 32.46
CA HIS A 351 20.16 6.68 33.58
C HIS A 351 19.36 6.52 34.89
N SER A 352 18.04 6.73 34.85
CA SER A 352 17.18 6.59 36.01
C SER A 352 16.80 5.14 36.30
N ASP A 353 16.55 4.35 35.25
CA ASP A 353 16.07 2.97 35.42
C ASP A 353 17.18 2.04 35.91
N LEU A 354 18.38 2.13 35.34
CA LEU A 354 19.52 1.30 35.76
C LEU A 354 20.13 1.75 37.10
N ALA A 355 19.83 2.97 37.56
CA ALA A 355 20.25 3.43 38.88
C ALA A 355 19.57 2.64 40.02
N GLN A 356 18.39 2.07 39.77
CA GLN A 356 17.64 1.25 40.73
C GLN A 356 18.25 -0.15 40.91
N LEU A 357 19.12 -0.57 39.98
CA LEU A 357 19.82 -1.86 40.05
C LEU A 357 21.05 -1.77 40.97
N THR A 358 21.44 -2.93 41.52
CA THR A 358 22.70 -3.05 42.24
C THR A 358 23.89 -2.64 41.34
N PRO A 359 24.98 -2.11 41.91
CA PRO A 359 26.16 -1.73 41.11
C PRO A 359 26.70 -2.85 40.24
N PHE A 360 26.61 -4.10 40.71
CA PHE A 360 27.02 -5.29 39.96
C PHE A 360 26.12 -5.53 38.72
N ASN A 361 24.80 -5.59 38.90
CA ASN A 361 23.86 -5.82 37.79
C ASN A 361 23.92 -4.70 36.75
N ARG A 362 24.11 -3.45 37.20
CA ARG A 362 24.33 -2.31 36.28
C ARG A 362 25.60 -2.48 35.45
N LYS A 363 26.72 -2.91 36.06
CA LYS A 363 27.97 -3.19 35.33
C LYS A 363 27.79 -4.33 34.33
N ILE A 364 27.10 -5.41 34.71
CA ILE A 364 26.78 -6.52 33.80
C ILE A 364 26.05 -6.02 32.55
N MET A 365 25.01 -5.20 32.72
CA MET A 365 24.24 -4.66 31.59
C MET A 365 25.13 -3.87 30.62
N TRP A 366 26.02 -3.01 31.14
CA TRP A 366 26.95 -2.25 30.30
C TRP A 366 28.01 -3.12 29.65
N THR A 367 28.53 -4.13 30.34
CA THR A 367 29.50 -5.09 29.79
C THR A 367 28.88 -5.87 28.62
N TYR A 368 27.68 -6.43 28.80
CA TYR A 368 26.97 -7.13 27.72
C TYR A 368 26.62 -6.19 26.57
N GLY A 369 26.15 -4.97 26.86
CA GLY A 369 25.93 -3.95 25.84
C GLY A 369 27.19 -3.63 25.04
N GLY A 370 28.34 -3.50 25.71
CA GLY A 370 29.64 -3.27 25.07
C GLY A 370 30.07 -4.42 24.17
N PHE A 371 29.92 -5.66 24.61
CA PHE A 371 30.20 -6.84 23.76
C PHE A 371 29.27 -6.93 22.56
N ILE A 372 27.97 -6.64 22.72
CA ILE A 372 27.02 -6.61 21.61
C ILE A 372 27.42 -5.54 20.59
N VAL A 373 27.74 -4.32 21.03
CA VAL A 373 28.20 -3.24 20.15
C VAL A 373 29.49 -3.63 19.42
N LEU A 374 30.44 -4.23 20.12
CA LEU A 374 31.68 -4.74 19.51
C LEU A 374 31.37 -5.77 18.43
N CYS A 375 30.50 -6.75 18.70
CA CYS A 375 30.08 -7.73 17.70
C CYS A 375 29.45 -7.04 16.48
N ILE A 376 28.55 -6.07 16.67
CA ILE A 376 27.90 -5.35 15.57
C ILE A 376 28.93 -4.62 14.69
N VAL A 377 29.90 -3.93 15.32
CA VAL A 377 31.00 -3.27 14.60
C VAL A 377 31.82 -4.28 13.81
N MET A 378 32.24 -5.38 14.46
CA MET A 378 33.06 -6.39 13.81
C MET A 378 32.33 -7.10 12.68
N PHE A 379 31.05 -7.45 12.84
CA PHE A 379 30.26 -8.03 11.76
C PHE A 379 30.15 -7.08 10.56
N GLY A 380 29.80 -5.80 10.79
CA GLY A 380 29.74 -4.82 9.71
C GLY A 380 31.07 -4.64 8.98
N CYS A 381 32.17 -4.48 9.72
CA CYS A 381 33.51 -4.30 9.16
C CYS A 381 34.00 -5.54 8.41
N LEU A 382 33.80 -6.74 8.97
CA LEU A 382 34.30 -7.99 8.38
C LEU A 382 33.47 -8.41 7.16
N LEU A 383 32.15 -8.16 7.15
CA LEU A 383 31.34 -8.34 5.94
C LEU A 383 31.79 -7.41 4.81
N ALA A 384 32.17 -6.17 5.12
CA ALA A 384 32.67 -5.22 4.13
C ALA A 384 34.08 -5.57 3.63
N TRP A 385 34.99 -5.94 4.54
CA TRP A 385 36.36 -6.27 4.22
C TRP A 385 36.45 -7.60 3.46
N LEU A 386 35.90 -8.67 4.01
CA LEU A 386 36.03 -10.03 3.48
C LEU A 386 35.03 -10.32 2.35
N LYS A 387 34.32 -9.32 1.82
CA LYS A 387 33.28 -9.50 0.79
C LYS A 387 33.75 -10.37 -0.38
N THR A 388 34.96 -10.11 -0.89
CA THR A 388 35.52 -10.89 -2.01
C THR A 388 35.79 -12.33 -1.60
N ASP A 389 36.36 -12.55 -0.42
CA ASP A 389 36.68 -13.88 0.11
C ASP A 389 35.40 -14.68 0.41
N ILE A 390 34.36 -14.01 0.88
CA ILE A 390 33.01 -14.57 1.09
C ILE A 390 32.45 -15.07 -0.23
N LEU A 391 32.44 -14.22 -1.28
CA LEU A 391 31.90 -14.59 -2.59
C LEU A 391 32.73 -15.68 -3.30
N GLN A 392 34.00 -15.81 -2.96
CA GLN A 392 34.87 -16.90 -3.42
C GLN A 392 34.69 -18.20 -2.62
N GLY A 393 33.88 -18.17 -1.55
CA GLY A 393 33.61 -19.35 -0.73
C GLY A 393 34.77 -19.76 0.19
N GLN A 394 35.65 -18.84 0.59
CA GLN A 394 36.73 -19.16 1.52
C GLN A 394 36.16 -19.60 2.87
N ALA A 395 36.61 -20.76 3.37
CA ALA A 395 36.01 -21.41 4.54
C ALA A 395 35.95 -20.52 5.80
N ALA A 396 37.01 -19.76 6.08
CA ALA A 396 37.04 -18.85 7.23
C ALA A 396 36.04 -17.68 7.08
N ALA A 397 35.91 -17.14 5.86
CA ALA A 397 34.98 -16.06 5.56
C ALA A 397 33.52 -16.54 5.64
N LEU A 398 33.22 -17.74 5.11
CA LEU A 398 31.92 -18.37 5.26
C LEU A 398 31.59 -18.72 6.72
N GLY A 399 32.57 -19.16 7.50
CA GLY A 399 32.41 -19.38 8.93
C GLY A 399 31.99 -18.11 9.67
N LEU A 400 32.55 -16.96 9.28
CA LEU A 400 32.17 -15.67 9.83
C LEU A 400 30.75 -15.25 9.45
N VAL A 401 30.36 -15.43 8.18
CA VAL A 401 28.99 -15.15 7.71
C VAL A 401 27.98 -16.05 8.42
N ALA A 402 28.29 -17.34 8.58
CA ALA A 402 27.44 -18.27 9.32
C ALA A 402 27.31 -17.86 10.79
N PHE A 403 28.39 -17.41 11.42
CA PHE A 403 28.34 -16.90 12.80
C PHE A 403 27.47 -15.64 12.92
N ASN A 404 27.62 -14.68 12.00
CA ASN A 404 26.76 -13.49 11.94
C ASN A 404 25.27 -13.88 11.75
N GLY A 405 25.00 -14.77 10.80
CA GLY A 405 23.66 -15.28 10.51
C GLY A 405 23.03 -15.96 11.71
N LEU A 406 23.77 -16.80 12.44
CA LEU A 406 23.32 -17.43 13.68
C LEU A 406 23.04 -16.40 14.79
N PHE A 407 23.92 -15.43 14.97
CA PHE A 407 23.76 -14.37 15.97
C PHE A 407 22.44 -13.59 15.76
N TRP A 408 22.20 -13.13 14.54
CA TRP A 408 20.98 -12.37 14.24
C TRP A 408 19.72 -13.25 14.20
N THR A 409 19.85 -14.51 13.78
CA THR A 409 18.74 -15.48 13.87
C THR A 409 18.33 -15.66 15.33
N ALA A 410 19.28 -15.88 16.24
CA ALA A 410 19.01 -15.97 17.66
C ALA A 410 18.36 -14.69 18.20
N ARG A 411 18.85 -13.51 17.80
CA ARG A 411 18.26 -12.22 18.20
C ARG A 411 16.80 -12.10 17.77
N ILE A 412 16.44 -12.51 16.54
CA ILE A 412 15.06 -12.52 16.03
C ILE A 412 14.21 -13.51 16.81
N VAL A 413 14.68 -14.75 16.98
CA VAL A 413 13.94 -15.77 17.74
C VAL A 413 13.63 -15.28 19.15
N VAL A 414 14.60 -14.68 19.84
CA VAL A 414 14.38 -14.09 21.16
C VAL A 414 13.36 -12.94 21.11
N ASP A 415 13.43 -12.06 20.09
CA ASP A 415 12.48 -10.95 19.92
C ASP A 415 11.03 -11.43 19.87
N PHE A 416 10.76 -12.48 19.09
CA PHE A 416 9.40 -12.95 18.82
C PHE A 416 8.89 -13.99 19.83
N SER A 417 9.78 -14.75 20.49
CA SER A 417 9.40 -15.83 21.41
C SER A 417 9.47 -15.45 22.89
N TYR A 418 10.39 -14.56 23.26
CA TYR A 418 10.63 -14.21 24.66
C TYR A 418 9.92 -12.91 25.05
N PHE A 419 10.09 -11.84 24.26
CA PHE A 419 9.52 -10.53 24.58
C PHE A 419 8.04 -10.45 24.22
N LYS A 420 7.23 -9.92 25.14
CA LYS A 420 5.83 -9.60 24.90
C LYS A 420 5.69 -8.15 24.44
N HIS A 421 4.60 -7.85 23.73
CA HIS A 421 4.31 -6.47 23.33
C HIS A 421 4.21 -5.52 24.54
N SER A 422 3.78 -6.01 25.71
CA SER A 422 3.72 -5.27 26.97
C SER A 422 5.08 -4.83 27.50
N ASP A 423 6.16 -5.51 27.09
CA ASP A 423 7.50 -5.26 27.59
C ASP A 423 8.16 -4.09 26.86
N TRP A 424 7.58 -3.66 25.73
CA TRP A 424 8.08 -2.56 24.92
C TRP A 424 7.47 -1.23 25.37
N PRO A 425 8.26 -0.14 25.36
CA PRO A 425 7.75 1.18 25.67
C PRO A 425 6.67 1.61 24.68
N ALA A 426 5.60 2.20 25.22
CA ALA A 426 4.54 2.77 24.40
C ALA A 426 5.04 4.00 23.63
N GLY A 427 4.57 4.16 22.40
CA GLY A 427 4.82 5.35 21.60
C GLY A 427 5.08 5.06 20.14
N LEU A 428 4.70 6.01 19.29
CA LEU A 428 4.76 5.86 17.84
C LEU A 428 6.17 5.55 17.33
N LEU A 429 7.16 6.30 17.83
CA LEU A 429 8.56 6.17 17.43
C LEU A 429 9.14 4.81 17.81
N PHE A 430 8.72 4.23 18.95
CA PHE A 430 9.17 2.91 19.37
C PHE A 430 8.58 1.81 18.49
N ILE A 431 7.31 1.93 18.09
CA ILE A 431 6.68 0.99 17.17
C ILE A 431 7.37 1.03 15.81
N ILE A 432 7.60 2.23 15.26
CA ILE A 432 8.32 2.39 13.99
C ILE A 432 9.74 1.84 14.11
N GLY A 433 10.46 2.20 15.18
CA GLY A 433 11.81 1.73 15.44
C GLY A 433 11.91 0.21 15.54
N HIS A 434 10.96 -0.43 16.23
CA HIS A 434 10.88 -1.88 16.33
C HIS A 434 10.63 -2.52 14.96
N CYS A 435 9.64 -2.04 14.19
CA CYS A 435 9.41 -2.53 12.82
C CYS A 435 10.66 -2.40 11.93
N CYS A 436 11.33 -1.25 11.96
CA CYS A 436 12.56 -1.02 11.19
C CYS A 436 13.66 -2.00 11.62
N LEU A 437 13.96 -2.10 12.92
CA LEU A 437 15.02 -2.96 13.43
C LEU A 437 14.76 -4.44 13.13
N SER A 438 13.55 -4.94 13.39
CA SER A 438 13.21 -6.34 13.11
C SER A 438 13.30 -6.66 11.62
N SER A 439 12.89 -5.73 10.74
CA SER A 439 13.10 -5.88 9.29
C SER A 439 14.58 -5.84 8.90
N THR A 440 15.40 -4.99 9.53
CA THR A 440 16.84 -4.94 9.30
C THR A 440 17.53 -6.24 9.72
N PHE A 441 17.22 -6.78 10.91
CA PHE A 441 17.76 -8.05 11.36
C PHE A 441 17.36 -9.18 10.42
N LEU A 442 16.10 -9.22 9.99
CA LEU A 442 15.61 -10.22 9.05
C LEU A 442 16.34 -10.13 7.70
N ALA A 443 16.58 -8.93 7.19
CA ALA A 443 17.31 -8.74 5.94
C ALA A 443 18.76 -9.25 6.04
N ILE A 444 19.47 -8.98 7.14
CA ILE A 444 20.82 -9.49 7.38
C ILE A 444 20.80 -11.03 7.39
N VAL A 445 19.88 -11.63 8.16
CA VAL A 445 19.71 -13.09 8.25
C VAL A 445 19.44 -13.71 6.88
N ILE A 446 18.57 -13.11 6.06
CA ILE A 446 18.27 -13.60 4.72
C ILE A 446 19.53 -13.57 3.84
N VAL A 447 20.28 -12.46 3.85
CA VAL A 447 21.51 -12.34 3.04
C VAL A 447 22.55 -13.37 3.48
N ASP A 448 22.82 -13.46 4.78
CA ASP A 448 23.85 -14.36 5.31
C ASP A 448 23.53 -15.82 4.97
N TRP A 449 22.29 -16.25 5.22
CA TRP A 449 21.89 -17.62 4.90
C TRP A 449 21.78 -17.87 3.40
N ALA A 450 21.44 -16.87 2.58
CA ALA A 450 21.46 -17.01 1.12
C ALA A 450 22.89 -17.24 0.60
N VAL A 451 23.88 -16.54 1.15
CA VAL A 451 25.30 -16.76 0.82
C VAL A 451 25.75 -18.17 1.22
N ILE A 452 25.42 -18.61 2.43
CA ILE A 452 25.77 -19.96 2.89
C ILE A 452 25.08 -21.02 2.02
N ALA A 453 23.78 -20.86 1.74
CA ALA A 453 23.03 -21.79 0.91
C ALA A 453 23.60 -21.88 -0.50
N TRP A 454 23.99 -20.76 -1.10
CA TRP A 454 24.61 -20.72 -2.43
C TRP A 454 25.90 -21.55 -2.48
N HIS A 455 26.80 -21.43 -1.49
CA HIS A 455 28.03 -22.21 -1.49
C HIS A 455 27.84 -23.68 -1.11
N VAL A 456 26.80 -24.03 -0.36
CA VAL A 456 26.54 -25.41 0.08
C VAL A 456 25.73 -26.21 -0.94
N LEU A 457 24.77 -25.57 -1.61
CA LEU A 457 23.81 -26.25 -2.50
C LEU A 457 24.25 -26.27 -3.97
N GLY A 458 25.21 -25.45 -4.36
CA GLY A 458 25.68 -25.30 -5.75
C GLY A 458 24.83 -24.33 -6.54
#